data_AF-A0A850BUF7-F1
#
_entry.id   AF-A0A850BUF7-F1
#
_cell.length_a   1.000
_cell.length_b   1.000
_cell.length_c   1.000
_cell.angle_alpha   90.00
_cell.angle_beta   90.00
_cell.angle_gamma   90.00
#
_symmetry.space_group_name_H-M   'P 1'
#
loop_
_entity.id
_entity.type
_entity.pdbx_description
1 polymer ?
#
loop_
_entity_poly.entity_id
_entity_poly.type
_entity_poly.pdbx_seq_one_letter_code
_entity_poly.pdbx_strand_id
1 'polypeptide(L)'
;MKILKFDPKKSKAQAIVEFAIVLPVLLLVVYGLIEVGRLLFIYSSINNATRQASRYGSTSGVGQYGVARYLDCVGIRESAQRVDFLNAFEDANINITYDSGPGTAVIGNCNGASYANDPGGRAPKSEDRIVVTIEGNYNTIVPDIVPLLSRTVAGGDPIRTESSRTLLLTISIPPPKVDTITEILSHLPNPSEVGQPVTVSVRVRPVSGTTIPSGTVNITGADVNCPPITLLPDGTGSCVVNFTTFSGSGDQESRTISAVYTGDDKHNPSGDNKSHTVEKAATEIDEIIVTPEPSLVGGTVTVSVKVISSNPWGGTPTGTVTVTGQDQGCAAPVTLSGGTGNCQVIFNSAGGKTLTATYTPDTPLFNGSQGTVNHSVDLRPTSTTINTVAPDSPPPGTAITVSVTVVDLISASTIPTGTVVVSSGDVATICTIPLSAASGGTGSCTGNIGASRTLTATYTPNDGIHDSSAGTKTVNQPRVEGCNTTNITVGLMEQTGGALTMTISNSLSTALQISNVTVQWNHDKGHQTGSDKTLILQSARLGSVFWTGNQIGPTYTITPAAPTYIPSGVSTLVFNFHQVFDRWDNTESITINLSTPGCEGVILFQNQHD
;
A
#
# COMPACT_ATOMS: atom_id res chain seq x y z
N MET A 1 -110.31 71.66 50.33
CA MET A 1 -111.32 72.23 51.25
C MET A 1 -110.94 71.86 52.68
N LYS A 2 -110.91 72.88 53.56
CA LYS A 2 -110.88 72.87 55.04
C LYS A 2 -110.62 71.54 55.79
N ILE A 3 -109.50 71.55 56.51
CA ILE A 3 -109.36 71.28 57.96
C ILE A 3 -110.54 70.59 58.64
N LEU A 4 -110.31 69.38 59.17
CA LEU A 4 -110.91 68.93 60.42
C LEU A 4 -109.82 68.33 61.31
N LYS A 5 -109.43 69.12 62.32
CA LYS A 5 -108.86 68.65 63.58
C LYS A 5 -109.83 67.62 64.18
N PHE A 6 -109.35 66.43 64.51
CA PHE A 6 -109.96 65.59 65.53
C PHE A 6 -108.97 65.44 66.69
N ASP A 7 -109.34 66.07 67.79
CA ASP A 7 -108.67 66.00 69.09
C ASP A 7 -109.04 64.66 69.78
N PRO A 8 -108.18 64.17 70.68
CA PRO A 8 -108.06 62.77 71.08
C PRO A 8 -109.01 62.42 72.22
N LYS A 9 -109.34 61.12 72.33
CA LYS A 9 -109.26 60.35 73.59
C LYS A 9 -109.79 58.93 73.40
N LYS A 10 -109.02 57.97 73.93
CA LYS A 10 -109.29 56.52 74.10
C LYS A 10 -108.97 55.71 72.82
N SER A 11 -107.87 54.97 72.76
CA SER A 11 -107.73 53.73 73.52
C SER A 11 -106.25 53.39 73.84
N LYS A 12 -105.77 53.80 75.03
CA LYS A 12 -104.55 53.18 75.61
C LYS A 12 -104.67 51.65 75.73
N ALA A 13 -105.89 51.10 75.67
CA ALA A 13 -106.17 49.67 75.68
C ALA A 13 -105.92 48.97 74.33
N GLN A 14 -106.12 49.61 73.17
CA GLN A 14 -105.91 48.94 71.87
C GLN A 14 -104.42 48.76 71.57
N ALA A 15 -103.60 49.78 71.85
CA ALA A 15 -102.15 49.70 71.73
C ALA A 15 -101.54 48.61 72.64
N ILE A 16 -102.14 48.34 73.81
CA ILE A 16 -101.73 47.24 74.70
C ILE A 16 -102.04 45.88 74.07
N VAL A 17 -103.19 45.73 73.40
CA VAL A 17 -103.58 44.47 72.73
C VAL A 17 -102.75 44.24 71.46
N GLU A 18 -102.51 45.27 70.66
CA GLU A 18 -101.62 45.19 69.49
C GLU A 18 -100.18 44.86 69.92
N PHE A 19 -99.67 45.48 70.98
CA PHE A 19 -98.37 45.12 71.55
C PHE A 19 -98.35 43.69 72.11
N ALA A 20 -99.42 43.23 72.75
CA ALA A 20 -99.52 41.87 73.28
C ALA A 20 -99.54 40.79 72.19
N ILE A 21 -99.99 41.12 70.97
CA ILE A 21 -99.98 40.18 69.82
C ILE A 21 -98.69 40.31 69.00
N VAL A 22 -98.16 41.53 68.82
CA VAL A 22 -96.93 41.75 68.04
C VAL A 22 -95.68 41.32 68.80
N LEU A 23 -95.62 41.50 70.12
CA LEU A 23 -94.44 41.16 70.91
C LEU A 23 -94.08 39.65 70.82
N PRO A 24 -95.01 38.69 71.00
CA PRO A 24 -94.69 37.27 70.81
C PRO A 24 -94.22 36.91 69.40
N VAL A 25 -94.82 37.50 68.36
CA VAL A 25 -94.44 37.26 66.95
C VAL A 25 -93.05 37.86 66.65
N LEU A 26 -92.79 39.07 67.13
CA LEU A 26 -91.48 39.73 67.01
C LEU A 26 -90.40 38.92 67.74
N LEU A 27 -90.69 38.43 68.95
CA LEU A 27 -89.76 37.57 69.68
C LEU A 27 -89.50 36.26 68.94
N LEU A 28 -90.51 35.62 68.34
CA LEU A 28 -90.33 34.41 67.52
C LEU A 28 -89.39 34.67 66.33
N VAL A 29 -89.56 35.79 65.61
CA VAL A 29 -88.69 36.15 64.48
C VAL A 29 -87.26 36.44 64.96
N VAL A 30 -87.10 37.19 66.05
CA VAL A 30 -85.78 37.52 66.61
C VAL A 30 -85.07 36.26 67.10
N TYR A 31 -85.74 35.39 67.87
CA TYR A 31 -85.18 34.11 68.30
C TYR A 31 -84.90 33.20 67.09
N GLY A 32 -85.76 33.19 66.08
CA GLY A 32 -85.52 32.43 64.84
C GLY A 32 -84.24 32.87 64.10
N LEU A 33 -84.00 34.18 63.97
CA LEU A 33 -82.77 34.70 63.35
C LEU A 33 -81.53 34.38 64.19
N ILE A 34 -81.62 34.51 65.52
CA ILE A 34 -80.53 34.15 66.44
C ILE A 34 -80.21 32.66 66.32
N GLU A 35 -81.23 31.81 66.23
CA GLU A 35 -81.04 30.37 66.12
C GLU A 35 -80.39 29.93 64.80
N VAL A 36 -80.85 30.48 63.67
CA VAL A 36 -80.21 30.23 62.36
C VAL A 36 -78.77 30.73 62.36
N GLY A 37 -78.51 31.91 62.93
CA GLY A 37 -77.15 32.45 63.07
C GLY A 37 -76.24 31.55 63.90
N ARG A 38 -76.72 31.05 65.03
CA ARG A 38 -75.97 30.13 65.90
C ARG A 38 -75.74 28.78 65.25
N LEU A 39 -76.73 28.24 64.53
CA LEU A 39 -76.59 27.01 63.75
C LEU A 39 -75.48 27.13 62.69
N LEU A 40 -75.48 28.21 61.91
CA LEU A 40 -74.45 28.47 60.90
C LEU A 40 -73.07 28.67 61.52
N PHE A 41 -72.98 29.35 62.65
CA PHE A 41 -71.71 29.55 63.36
C PHE A 41 -71.14 28.22 63.86
N ILE A 42 -71.97 27.37 64.48
CA ILE A 42 -71.57 26.04 64.94
C ILE A 42 -71.12 25.18 63.75
N TYR A 43 -71.87 25.17 62.66
CA TYR A 43 -71.47 24.47 61.43
C TYR A 43 -70.10 24.94 60.91
N SER A 44 -69.88 26.26 60.86
CA SER A 44 -68.61 26.84 60.42
C SER A 44 -67.45 26.48 61.35
N SER A 45 -67.68 26.48 62.67
CA SER A 45 -66.69 26.09 63.67
C SER A 45 -66.28 24.62 63.53
N ILE A 46 -67.22 23.70 63.40
CA ILE A 46 -66.96 22.26 63.21
C ILE A 46 -66.23 22.03 61.87
N ASN A 47 -66.65 22.69 60.79
CA ASN A 47 -65.98 22.58 59.49
C ASN A 47 -64.53 23.09 59.54
N ASN A 48 -64.27 24.20 60.23
CA ASN A 48 -62.91 24.72 60.40
C ASN A 48 -62.06 23.79 61.27
N ALA A 49 -62.60 23.28 62.37
CA ALA A 49 -61.93 22.30 63.24
C ALA A 49 -61.52 21.04 62.48
N THR A 50 -62.43 20.49 61.67
CA THR A 50 -62.17 19.29 60.86
C THR A 50 -61.05 19.52 59.84
N ARG A 51 -61.02 20.71 59.21
CA ARG A 51 -59.96 21.10 58.26
C ARG A 51 -58.60 21.33 58.93
N GLN A 52 -58.56 21.90 60.13
CA GLN A 52 -57.31 22.10 60.86
C GLN A 52 -56.72 20.75 61.33
N ALA A 53 -57.57 19.86 61.83
CA ALA A 53 -57.16 18.52 62.23
C ALA A 53 -56.59 17.70 61.07
N SER A 54 -57.28 17.64 59.93
CA SER A 54 -56.78 16.92 58.76
C SER A 54 -55.48 17.53 58.23
N ARG A 55 -55.34 18.86 58.27
CA ARG A 55 -54.09 19.56 57.90
C ARG A 55 -52.95 19.24 58.86
N TYR A 56 -53.19 19.25 60.17
CA TYR A 56 -52.15 18.93 61.15
C TYR A 56 -51.63 17.51 60.93
N GLY A 57 -52.54 16.53 60.84
CA GLY A 57 -52.19 15.12 60.66
C GLY A 57 -51.53 14.81 59.32
N SER A 58 -51.76 15.61 58.26
CA SER A 58 -51.14 15.38 56.95
C SER A 58 -49.76 16.03 56.78
N THR A 59 -49.28 16.80 57.76
CA THR A 59 -47.96 17.43 57.65
C THR A 59 -46.82 16.45 57.93
N SER A 60 -45.72 16.58 57.19
CA SER A 60 -44.49 15.85 57.48
C SER A 60 -43.81 16.39 58.75
N GLY A 61 -43.15 15.51 59.48
CA GLY A 61 -42.46 15.82 60.73
C GLY A 61 -43.03 15.09 61.95
N VAL A 62 -42.42 15.38 63.10
CA VAL A 62 -42.83 14.83 64.39
C VAL A 62 -43.71 15.84 65.15
N GLY A 63 -44.70 15.32 65.85
CA GLY A 63 -45.53 16.06 66.80
C GLY A 63 -44.79 16.35 68.10
N GLN A 64 -45.51 16.91 69.07
CA GLN A 64 -44.93 17.33 70.36
C GLN A 64 -44.35 16.16 71.17
N TYR A 65 -44.79 14.93 70.90
CA TYR A 65 -44.42 13.72 71.62
C TYR A 65 -43.40 12.83 70.88
N GLY A 66 -42.73 13.36 69.84
CA GLY A 66 -41.70 12.61 69.08
C GLY A 66 -42.25 11.55 68.12
N VAL A 67 -43.58 11.42 68.05
CA VAL A 67 -44.29 10.54 67.10
C VAL A 67 -44.57 11.32 65.81
N ALA A 68 -44.62 10.65 64.66
CA ALA A 68 -44.97 11.31 63.41
C ALA A 68 -46.39 11.91 63.48
N ARG A 69 -46.59 13.11 62.93
CA ARG A 69 -47.86 13.87 63.11
C ARG A 69 -49.12 13.15 62.65
N TYR A 70 -49.00 12.29 61.64
CA TYR A 70 -50.11 11.48 61.19
C TYR A 70 -50.53 10.42 62.22
N LEU A 71 -49.67 10.03 63.16
CA LEU A 71 -49.96 9.12 64.28
C LEU A 71 -50.18 9.85 65.62
N ASP A 72 -50.01 11.17 65.66
CA ASP A 72 -50.20 11.99 66.86
C ASP A 72 -51.70 12.29 67.07
N CYS A 73 -52.47 11.29 67.52
CA CYS A 73 -53.92 11.43 67.71
C CYS A 73 -54.26 12.60 68.65
N VAL A 74 -53.48 12.77 69.72
CA VAL A 74 -53.66 13.85 70.70
C VAL A 74 -53.42 15.20 70.02
N GLY A 75 -52.31 15.37 69.31
CA GLY A 75 -52.02 16.61 68.59
C GLY A 75 -53.07 16.95 67.51
N ILE A 76 -53.60 15.93 66.83
CA ILE A 76 -54.70 16.12 65.86
C ILE A 76 -55.98 16.59 66.57
N ARG A 77 -56.37 15.98 67.70
CA ARG A 77 -57.56 16.41 68.46
C ARG A 77 -57.42 17.78 69.09
N GLU A 78 -56.27 18.06 69.70
CA GLU A 78 -55.96 19.40 70.22
C GLU A 78 -56.03 20.46 69.11
N SER A 79 -55.59 20.12 67.89
CA SER A 79 -55.67 21.05 66.76
C SER A 79 -57.10 21.37 66.32
N ALA A 80 -58.04 20.43 66.46
CA ALA A 80 -59.46 20.67 66.29
C ALA A 80 -60.04 21.51 67.45
N GLN A 81 -59.73 21.15 68.70
CA GLN A 81 -60.24 21.84 69.89
C GLN A 81 -59.78 23.29 70.01
N ARG A 82 -58.54 23.60 69.59
CA ARG A 82 -58.01 24.98 69.61
C ARG A 82 -58.83 25.96 68.77
N VAL A 83 -59.62 25.48 67.81
CA VAL A 83 -60.47 26.31 66.97
C VAL A 83 -61.97 26.13 67.26
N ASP A 84 -62.33 25.37 68.31
CA ASP A 84 -63.68 25.27 68.85
C ASP A 84 -63.93 26.33 69.92
N PHE A 85 -64.45 27.49 69.50
CA PHE A 85 -64.69 28.62 70.41
C PHE A 85 -65.96 28.45 71.26
N LEU A 86 -66.93 27.64 70.82
CA LEU A 86 -68.25 27.54 71.45
C LEU A 86 -68.46 26.25 72.24
N ASN A 87 -67.42 25.40 72.36
CA ASN A 87 -67.55 24.03 72.85
C ASN A 87 -68.68 23.30 72.09
N ALA A 88 -68.66 23.42 70.76
CA ALA A 88 -69.69 22.87 69.88
C ALA A 88 -69.67 21.34 69.82
N PHE A 89 -68.54 20.72 70.17
CA PHE A 89 -68.35 19.27 70.17
C PHE A 89 -67.44 18.85 71.33
N GLU A 90 -67.51 17.58 71.70
CA GLU A 90 -66.62 16.98 72.71
C GLU A 90 -65.44 16.27 72.04
N ASP A 91 -64.34 16.03 72.76
CA ASP A 91 -63.18 15.28 72.25
C ASP A 91 -63.59 13.91 71.68
N ALA A 92 -64.54 13.25 72.36
CA ALA A 92 -65.05 11.94 71.99
C ALA A 92 -65.75 11.92 70.61
N ASN A 93 -66.18 13.08 70.11
CA ASN A 93 -66.86 13.21 68.82
C ASN A 93 -65.89 13.50 67.67
N ILE A 94 -64.58 13.50 67.92
CA ILE A 94 -63.54 13.65 66.89
C ILE A 94 -63.10 12.26 66.44
N ASN A 95 -63.56 11.85 65.27
CA ASN A 95 -63.22 10.58 64.66
C ASN A 95 -62.11 10.79 63.61
N ILE A 96 -60.94 10.18 63.83
CA ILE A 96 -59.76 10.27 62.96
C ILE A 96 -59.54 8.89 62.34
N THR A 97 -59.60 8.82 61.02
CA THR A 97 -59.45 7.57 60.26
C THR A 97 -58.47 7.75 59.10
N TYR A 98 -58.00 6.64 58.55
CA TYR A 98 -57.19 6.62 57.34
C TYR A 98 -57.89 5.77 56.29
N ASP A 99 -57.73 6.14 55.02
CA ASP A 99 -58.20 5.37 53.87
C ASP A 99 -57.16 5.41 52.73
N SER A 100 -57.35 4.57 51.71
CA SER A 100 -56.49 4.54 50.52
C SER A 100 -57.08 5.32 49.34
N GLY A 101 -58.11 6.15 49.58
CA GLY A 101 -58.84 6.86 48.54
C GLY A 101 -60.33 7.08 48.86
N PRO A 102 -61.03 8.01 48.17
CA PRO A 102 -62.45 8.28 48.40
C PRO A 102 -63.30 7.01 48.24
N GLY A 103 -64.11 6.70 49.26
CA GLY A 103 -65.01 5.54 49.24
C GLY A 103 -64.33 4.19 49.49
N THR A 104 -63.03 4.17 49.83
CA THR A 104 -62.34 2.95 50.23
C THR A 104 -62.59 2.63 51.71
N ALA A 105 -62.37 1.36 52.10
CA ALA A 105 -62.52 0.95 53.49
C ALA A 105 -61.50 1.67 54.37
N VAL A 106 -61.91 1.96 55.61
CA VAL A 106 -61.02 2.51 56.64
C VAL A 106 -59.89 1.51 56.90
N ILE A 107 -58.65 1.92 56.65
CA ILE A 107 -57.46 1.08 56.82
C ILE A 107 -56.90 1.13 58.26
N GLY A 108 -57.28 2.16 59.01
CA GLY A 108 -56.91 2.36 60.41
C GLY A 108 -57.60 3.59 61.01
N ASN A 109 -57.56 3.73 62.32
CA ASN A 109 -58.10 4.87 63.06
C ASN A 109 -57.14 5.37 64.16
N CYS A 110 -57.33 6.62 64.57
CA CYS A 110 -56.56 7.31 65.61
C CYS A 110 -57.53 7.80 66.72
N ASN A 111 -58.37 6.90 67.22
CA ASN A 111 -59.50 7.24 68.11
C ASN A 111 -59.26 6.96 69.62
N GLY A 112 -58.10 6.42 69.99
CA GLY A 112 -57.74 6.18 71.41
C GLY A 112 -57.31 7.45 72.15
N ALA A 113 -57.50 7.49 73.48
CA ALA A 113 -57.03 8.57 74.37
C ALA A 113 -55.53 8.43 74.77
N SER A 114 -54.82 7.51 74.14
CA SER A 114 -53.40 7.25 74.39
C SER A 114 -52.59 7.71 73.18
N TYR A 115 -51.29 7.95 73.38
CA TYR A 115 -50.27 8.11 72.36
C TYR A 115 -50.17 6.86 71.47
N ALA A 116 -51.24 6.58 70.73
CA ALA A 116 -51.45 5.32 70.03
C ALA A 116 -50.52 5.32 68.83
N ASN A 117 -49.35 4.74 69.05
CA ASN A 117 -48.35 4.44 68.02
C ASN A 117 -48.85 3.37 67.02
N ASP A 118 -50.14 3.04 67.04
CA ASP A 118 -50.76 2.02 66.23
C ASP A 118 -52.14 2.53 65.76
N PRO A 119 -52.34 2.74 64.45
CA PRO A 119 -53.60 3.18 63.88
C PRO A 119 -54.68 2.09 63.88
N GLY A 120 -54.65 1.12 64.80
CA GLY A 120 -55.71 0.12 64.97
C GLY A 120 -56.06 -0.63 63.68
N GLY A 121 -55.05 -1.00 62.89
CA GLY A 121 -55.20 -1.53 61.54
C GLY A 121 -53.89 -1.53 60.74
N ARG A 122 -53.97 -1.34 59.42
CA ARG A 122 -52.77 -1.19 58.57
C ARG A 122 -52.17 0.21 58.78
N ALA A 123 -50.88 0.26 59.08
CA ALA A 123 -50.14 1.52 59.09
C ALA A 123 -50.29 2.27 57.73
N PRO A 124 -50.66 3.57 57.75
CA PRO A 124 -50.72 4.38 56.55
C PRO A 124 -49.38 4.41 55.81
N LYS A 125 -49.43 4.36 54.48
CA LYS A 125 -48.31 4.48 53.55
C LYS A 125 -48.41 5.79 52.79
N SER A 126 -47.33 6.18 52.11
CA SER A 126 -47.37 7.35 51.22
C SER A 126 -48.54 7.18 50.24
N GLU A 127 -49.24 8.27 49.95
CA GLU A 127 -50.47 8.33 49.12
C GLU A 127 -51.79 7.92 49.82
N ASP A 128 -51.76 7.28 51.00
CA ASP A 128 -52.96 7.12 51.82
C ASP A 128 -53.46 8.49 52.33
N ARG A 129 -54.72 8.58 52.76
CA ARG A 129 -55.33 9.83 53.21
C ARG A 129 -55.75 9.75 54.66
N ILE A 130 -55.52 10.84 55.41
CA ILE A 130 -56.16 11.06 56.70
C ILE A 130 -57.54 11.66 56.47
N VAL A 131 -58.56 11.11 57.12
CA VAL A 131 -59.95 11.54 57.09
C VAL A 131 -60.40 11.85 58.51
N VAL A 132 -60.68 13.12 58.79
CA VAL A 132 -61.20 13.56 60.09
C VAL A 132 -62.68 13.86 59.93
N THR A 133 -63.49 13.32 60.82
CA THR A 133 -64.93 13.60 60.96
C THR A 133 -65.17 14.17 62.36
N ILE A 134 -65.90 15.28 62.45
CA ILE A 134 -66.31 15.85 63.74
C ILE A 134 -67.83 15.99 63.78
N GLU A 135 -68.42 15.57 64.89
CA GLU A 135 -69.85 15.65 65.16
C GLU A 135 -70.15 16.62 66.32
N GLY A 136 -70.93 17.66 66.05
CA GLY A 136 -71.29 18.67 67.03
C GLY A 136 -72.78 18.70 67.37
N ASN A 137 -73.06 19.19 68.58
CA ASN A 137 -74.41 19.31 69.12
C ASN A 137 -74.95 20.74 68.93
N TYR A 138 -76.19 20.84 68.50
CA TYR A 138 -76.96 22.07 68.41
C TYR A 138 -78.29 21.92 69.16
N ASN A 139 -78.37 22.53 70.34
CA ASN A 139 -79.55 22.54 71.19
C ASN A 139 -80.24 23.89 71.10
N THR A 140 -81.48 23.98 70.61
CA THR A 140 -82.25 25.22 70.55
C THR A 140 -82.46 25.85 71.94
N ILE A 141 -82.31 27.17 72.02
CA ILE A 141 -82.57 28.04 73.17
C ILE A 141 -84.06 28.02 73.54
N VAL A 142 -84.95 27.96 72.55
CA VAL A 142 -86.42 27.90 72.73
C VAL A 142 -87.04 26.74 71.93
N PRO A 143 -86.96 25.49 72.45
CA PRO A 143 -87.32 24.28 71.71
C PRO A 143 -88.78 24.23 71.24
N ASP A 144 -89.70 24.81 72.00
CA ASP A 144 -91.15 24.69 71.77
C ASP A 144 -91.77 25.85 70.95
N ILE A 145 -90.98 26.88 70.63
CA ILE A 145 -91.49 28.14 70.04
C ILE A 145 -91.04 28.33 68.59
N VAL A 146 -89.83 27.89 68.25
CA VAL A 146 -89.23 28.06 66.91
C VAL A 146 -89.16 26.68 66.24
N PRO A 147 -89.55 26.53 64.96
CA PRO A 147 -89.63 25.22 64.28
C PRO A 147 -88.26 24.61 63.90
N LEU A 148 -87.18 24.99 64.59
CA LEU A 148 -85.87 24.39 64.42
C LEU A 148 -85.75 23.21 65.38
N LEU A 149 -85.51 22.01 64.84
CA LEU A 149 -85.25 20.83 65.67
C LEU A 149 -83.82 20.90 66.20
N SER A 150 -83.65 20.53 67.48
CA SER A 150 -82.31 20.30 68.03
C SER A 150 -81.62 19.17 67.25
N ARG A 151 -80.34 19.34 66.94
CA ARG A 151 -79.51 18.40 66.20
C ARG A 151 -78.40 17.93 67.11
N THR A 152 -78.53 16.73 67.66
CA THR A 152 -77.58 16.21 68.66
C THR A 152 -77.13 14.80 68.32
N VAL A 153 -75.94 14.45 68.79
CA VAL A 153 -75.38 13.10 68.70
C VAL A 153 -76.31 12.09 69.38
N ALA A 154 -76.82 12.43 70.57
CA ALA A 154 -77.77 11.59 71.31
C ALA A 154 -79.11 11.40 70.57
N GLY A 155 -79.53 12.39 69.78
CA GLY A 155 -80.74 12.35 68.95
C GLY A 155 -80.55 11.69 67.58
N GLY A 156 -79.34 11.23 67.23
CA GLY A 156 -79.05 10.55 65.97
C GLY A 156 -78.96 11.46 64.72
N ASP A 157 -79.05 12.78 64.88
CA ASP A 157 -78.88 13.75 63.79
C ASP A 157 -77.97 14.92 64.21
N PRO A 158 -76.66 14.69 64.44
CA PRO A 158 -75.71 15.75 64.77
C PRO A 158 -75.31 16.59 63.54
N ILE A 159 -74.66 17.72 63.80
CA ILE A 159 -73.94 18.45 62.74
C ILE A 159 -72.63 17.71 62.46
N ARG A 160 -72.56 17.03 61.31
CA ARG A 160 -71.38 16.26 60.89
C ARG A 160 -70.65 16.96 59.76
N THR A 161 -69.34 17.13 59.89
CA THR A 161 -68.46 17.59 58.79
C THR A 161 -67.24 16.70 58.66
N GLU A 162 -66.72 16.55 57.45
CA GLU A 162 -65.60 15.66 57.12
C GLU A 162 -64.54 16.39 56.30
N SER A 163 -63.25 16.14 56.57
CA SER A 163 -62.13 16.68 55.81
C SER A 163 -61.03 15.64 55.62
N SER A 164 -60.59 15.47 54.37
CA SER A 164 -59.53 14.53 54.01
C SER A 164 -58.28 15.22 53.43
N ARG A 165 -57.09 14.64 53.68
CA ARG A 165 -55.78 15.08 53.15
C ARG A 165 -54.87 13.88 52.85
N THR A 166 -54.10 13.93 51.76
CA THR A 166 -53.12 12.89 51.39
C THR A 166 -51.84 12.98 52.22
N LEU A 167 -51.24 11.84 52.57
CA LEU A 167 -50.00 11.71 53.33
C LEU A 167 -48.78 11.54 52.40
N LEU A 168 -47.68 12.24 52.68
CA LEU A 168 -46.36 12.02 52.06
C LEU A 168 -45.35 11.64 53.15
N LEU A 169 -44.98 10.36 53.20
CA LEU A 169 -44.24 9.78 54.34
C LEU A 169 -42.72 9.71 54.15
N THR A 170 -42.24 9.55 52.90
CA THR A 170 -40.80 9.48 52.61
C THR A 170 -40.49 10.17 51.27
N ILE A 171 -39.51 11.06 51.29
CA ILE A 171 -38.85 11.57 50.09
C ILE A 171 -37.46 10.95 50.06
N SER A 172 -37.19 10.07 49.10
CA SER A 172 -35.86 9.51 48.89
C SER A 172 -35.03 10.52 48.10
N ILE A 173 -34.03 11.12 48.75
CA ILE A 173 -33.03 11.97 48.09
C ILE A 173 -31.78 11.11 47.88
N PRO A 174 -31.42 10.75 46.63
CA PRO A 174 -30.18 10.03 46.40
C PRO A 174 -28.99 10.88 46.85
N PRO A 175 -27.93 10.27 47.43
CA PRO A 175 -26.73 11.01 47.78
C PRO A 175 -26.14 11.69 46.53
N PRO A 176 -25.48 12.85 46.68
CA PRO A 176 -24.82 13.51 45.56
C PRO A 176 -23.74 12.60 44.99
N LYS A 177 -23.68 12.49 43.66
CA LYS A 177 -22.63 11.76 42.95
C LYS A 177 -21.29 12.47 43.08
N VAL A 178 -20.21 11.70 43.06
CA VAL A 178 -18.83 12.21 43.14
C VAL A 178 -18.30 12.51 41.75
N ASP A 179 -17.61 13.63 41.57
CA ASP A 179 -16.96 13.98 40.30
C ASP A 179 -15.83 13.00 39.95
N THR A 180 -15.58 12.81 38.65
CA THR A 180 -14.53 11.93 38.15
C THR A 180 -13.55 12.67 37.26
N ILE A 181 -12.36 12.11 37.12
CA ILE A 181 -11.34 12.51 36.14
C ILE A 181 -11.14 11.32 35.22
N THR A 182 -11.43 11.52 33.93
CA THR A 182 -11.03 10.61 32.86
C THR A 182 -9.68 11.09 32.32
N GLU A 183 -8.79 10.16 31.99
CA GLU A 183 -7.46 10.44 31.44
C GLU A 183 -7.13 9.42 30.34
N ILE A 184 -6.74 9.90 29.16
CA ILE A 184 -6.16 9.07 28.11
C ILE A 184 -4.68 8.86 28.46
N LEU A 185 -4.33 7.66 28.90
CA LEU A 185 -2.99 7.28 29.32
C LEU A 185 -2.04 7.11 28.14
N SER A 186 -2.51 6.50 27.05
CA SER A 186 -1.70 6.23 25.85
C SER A 186 -2.58 6.08 24.62
N HIS A 187 -2.01 6.35 23.44
CA HIS A 187 -2.61 6.12 22.13
C HIS A 187 -1.50 5.71 21.16
N LEU A 188 -1.15 4.42 21.14
CA LEU A 188 0.03 3.93 20.42
C LEU A 188 -0.34 3.08 19.21
N PRO A 189 0.40 3.19 18.09
CA PRO A 189 1.53 4.09 17.86
C PRO A 189 1.09 5.55 17.63
N ASN A 190 1.91 6.53 18.04
CA ASN A 190 1.71 7.96 17.75
C ASN A 190 3.06 8.63 17.41
N PRO A 191 3.31 9.02 16.15
CA PRO A 191 2.38 9.00 15.01
C PRO A 191 1.94 7.59 14.57
N SER A 192 0.79 7.49 13.89
CA SER A 192 0.31 6.26 13.23
C SER A 192 0.15 6.47 11.73
N GLU A 193 0.42 5.47 10.90
CA GLU A 193 0.10 5.53 9.47
C GLU A 193 -1.39 5.29 9.21
N VAL A 194 -1.92 5.80 8.09
CA VAL A 194 -3.28 5.48 7.62
C VAL A 194 -3.50 3.96 7.59
N GLY A 195 -4.64 3.54 8.12
CA GLY A 195 -5.07 2.14 8.23
C GLY A 195 -4.53 1.41 9.47
N GLN A 196 -3.41 1.88 10.05
CA GLN A 196 -2.76 1.22 11.18
C GLN A 196 -3.66 1.23 12.44
N PRO A 197 -3.77 0.10 13.17
CA PRO A 197 -4.52 0.04 14.41
C PRO A 197 -3.83 0.84 15.53
N VAL A 198 -4.58 1.71 16.21
CA VAL A 198 -4.11 2.52 17.35
C VAL A 198 -4.77 2.05 18.63
N THR A 199 -3.97 1.62 19.59
CA THR A 199 -4.45 1.18 20.91
C THR A 199 -4.54 2.37 21.86
N VAL A 200 -5.76 2.71 22.27
CA VAL A 200 -6.06 3.76 23.24
C VAL A 200 -6.27 3.13 24.61
N SER A 201 -5.57 3.64 25.62
CA SER A 201 -5.72 3.23 27.02
C SER A 201 -6.22 4.40 27.84
N VAL A 202 -7.23 4.16 28.66
CA VAL A 202 -7.87 5.17 29.49
C VAL A 202 -7.90 4.76 30.95
N ARG A 203 -8.01 5.76 31.82
CA ARG A 203 -8.27 5.57 33.25
C ARG A 203 -9.30 6.58 33.72
N VAL A 204 -10.24 6.12 34.55
CA VAL A 204 -11.21 6.96 35.24
C VAL A 204 -10.98 6.82 36.74
N ARG A 205 -10.79 7.94 37.43
CA ARG A 205 -10.63 7.97 38.89
C ARG A 205 -11.62 8.96 39.52
N PRO A 206 -12.09 8.70 40.75
CA PRO A 206 -12.92 9.67 41.44
C PRO A 206 -12.05 10.85 41.91
N VAL A 207 -12.60 12.06 41.94
CA VAL A 207 -11.92 13.26 42.45
C VAL A 207 -11.72 13.17 43.97
N SER A 208 -12.62 12.48 44.66
CA SER A 208 -12.55 12.22 46.10
C SER A 208 -13.15 10.85 46.45
N GLY A 209 -12.78 10.28 47.61
CA GLY A 209 -13.23 8.95 48.02
C GLY A 209 -12.43 7.78 47.42
N THR A 210 -12.81 6.55 47.77
CA THR A 210 -12.10 5.31 47.40
C THR A 210 -12.92 4.40 46.48
N THR A 211 -14.17 4.74 46.19
CA THR A 211 -15.02 3.96 45.29
C THR A 211 -14.56 4.15 43.85
N ILE A 212 -14.16 3.07 43.19
CA ILE A 212 -13.68 3.12 41.82
C ILE A 212 -14.88 3.26 40.86
N PRO A 213 -14.84 4.21 39.90
CA PRO A 213 -15.86 4.35 38.86
C PRO A 213 -16.04 3.07 38.05
N SER A 214 -17.30 2.74 37.76
CA SER A 214 -17.71 1.56 37.00
C SER A 214 -18.46 1.97 35.72
N GLY A 215 -18.74 1.05 34.81
CA GLY A 215 -19.46 1.37 33.57
C GLY A 215 -18.52 1.58 32.40
N THR A 216 -18.86 2.51 31.50
CA THR A 216 -18.23 2.58 30.17
C THR A 216 -17.64 3.93 29.79
N VAL A 217 -16.54 3.90 29.03
CA VAL A 217 -15.91 5.04 28.38
C VAL A 217 -16.09 4.93 26.86
N ASN A 218 -16.64 5.97 26.24
CA ASN A 218 -16.77 6.05 24.79
C ASN A 218 -15.56 6.76 24.21
N ILE A 219 -14.90 6.14 23.24
CA ILE A 219 -13.83 6.75 22.46
C ILE A 219 -14.38 7.26 21.14
N THR A 220 -14.05 8.49 20.78
CA THR A 220 -14.44 9.13 19.52
C THR A 220 -13.26 9.88 18.90
N GLY A 221 -13.38 10.27 17.64
CA GLY A 221 -12.38 11.08 16.92
C GLY A 221 -11.57 10.33 15.87
N ALA A 222 -11.69 9.00 15.82
CA ALA A 222 -11.19 8.17 14.73
C ALA A 222 -12.29 7.92 13.68
N ASP A 223 -11.88 7.46 12.49
CA ASP A 223 -12.82 7.08 11.42
C ASP A 223 -13.60 5.81 11.80
N VAL A 224 -12.88 4.84 12.36
CA VAL A 224 -13.45 3.62 12.95
C VAL A 224 -13.21 3.66 14.44
N ASN A 225 -14.26 4.02 15.18
CA ASN A 225 -14.22 4.05 16.64
C ASN A 225 -14.46 2.65 17.21
N CYS A 226 -13.88 2.40 18.38
CA CYS A 226 -14.07 1.15 19.10
C CYS A 226 -15.45 1.10 19.79
N PRO A 227 -15.96 -0.10 20.11
CA PRO A 227 -17.08 -0.22 21.04
C PRO A 227 -16.77 0.41 22.40
N PRO A 228 -17.79 0.83 23.18
CA PRO A 228 -17.60 1.38 24.52
C PRO A 228 -16.69 0.50 25.40
N ILE A 229 -15.65 1.11 25.97
CA ILE A 229 -14.70 0.43 26.86
C ILE A 229 -15.42 0.17 28.18
N THR A 230 -15.56 -1.09 28.58
CA THR A 230 -16.01 -1.44 29.93
C THR A 230 -14.85 -1.34 30.89
N LEU A 231 -14.99 -0.53 31.95
CA LEU A 231 -13.92 -0.31 32.92
C LEU A 231 -13.65 -1.57 33.75
N LEU A 232 -12.36 -1.87 33.90
CA LEU A 232 -11.86 -2.91 34.80
C LEU A 232 -12.01 -2.47 36.27
N PRO A 233 -11.87 -3.40 37.24
CA PRO A 233 -12.00 -3.07 38.66
C PRO A 233 -11.04 -2.01 39.21
N ASP A 234 -9.98 -1.67 38.46
CA ASP A 234 -9.01 -0.62 38.78
C ASP A 234 -9.33 0.74 38.12
N GLY A 235 -10.45 0.83 37.40
CA GLY A 235 -10.90 2.01 36.68
C GLY A 235 -10.17 2.23 35.35
N THR A 236 -9.47 1.22 34.82
CA THR A 236 -8.77 1.29 33.53
C THR A 236 -9.52 0.55 32.43
N GLY A 237 -9.15 0.81 31.18
CA GLY A 237 -9.59 0.02 30.05
C GLY A 237 -8.86 0.42 28.77
N SER A 238 -8.98 -0.40 27.74
CA SER A 238 -8.33 -0.15 26.46
C SER A 238 -9.17 -0.64 25.29
N CYS A 239 -9.02 0.01 24.15
CA CYS A 239 -9.59 -0.43 22.89
C CYS A 239 -8.71 -0.03 21.70
N VAL A 240 -9.02 -0.56 20.52
CA VAL A 240 -8.33 -0.24 19.26
C VAL A 240 -9.24 0.61 18.39
N VAL A 241 -8.70 1.72 17.89
CA VAL A 241 -9.34 2.60 16.90
C VAL A 241 -8.49 2.66 15.63
N ASN A 242 -9.10 2.98 14.49
CA ASN A 242 -8.37 3.10 13.22
C ASN A 242 -8.70 4.43 12.51
N PHE A 243 -7.65 5.04 11.95
CA PHE A 243 -7.75 6.20 11.07
C PHE A 243 -7.57 5.71 9.63
N THR A 244 -8.64 5.75 8.84
CA THR A 244 -8.68 5.28 7.44
C THR A 244 -8.73 6.43 6.43
N THR A 245 -8.88 7.66 6.90
CA THR A 245 -8.92 8.86 6.07
C THR A 245 -7.76 9.80 6.40
N PHE A 246 -7.34 10.56 5.40
CA PHE A 246 -6.32 11.60 5.54
C PHE A 246 -6.74 12.81 4.72
N SER A 247 -6.85 13.97 5.37
CA SER A 247 -7.26 15.24 4.74
C SER A 247 -6.19 16.33 4.87
N GLY A 248 -5.05 16.02 5.47
CA GLY A 248 -3.90 16.93 5.55
C GLY A 248 -3.35 17.26 4.17
N SER A 249 -2.84 18.49 4.02
CA SER A 249 -2.10 18.90 2.81
C SER A 249 -0.60 18.56 2.89
N GLY A 250 -0.10 18.22 4.08
CA GLY A 250 1.29 17.76 4.31
C GLY A 250 1.37 16.24 4.45
N ASP A 251 2.45 15.75 5.06
CA ASP A 251 2.65 14.30 5.29
C ASP A 251 2.09 13.82 6.63
N GLN A 252 1.65 14.76 7.46
CA GLN A 252 1.05 14.56 8.77
C GLN A 252 -0.27 15.33 8.90
N GLU A 253 -1.21 14.76 9.64
CA GLU A 253 -2.47 15.36 10.05
C GLU A 253 -2.69 15.15 11.55
N SER A 254 -3.04 16.20 12.28
CA SER A 254 -3.40 16.09 13.69
C SER A 254 -4.90 15.84 13.86
N ARG A 255 -5.26 14.71 14.46
CA ARG A 255 -6.61 14.33 14.88
C ARG A 255 -6.76 14.47 16.38
N THR A 256 -7.99 14.55 16.90
CA THR A 256 -8.26 14.60 18.34
C THR A 256 -9.03 13.36 18.76
N ILE A 257 -8.44 12.54 19.63
CA ILE A 257 -9.12 11.42 20.29
C ILE A 257 -9.80 11.98 21.54
N SER A 258 -11.10 11.70 21.70
CA SER A 258 -11.87 12.09 22.89
C SER A 258 -12.39 10.85 23.60
N ALA A 259 -12.13 10.77 24.90
CA ALA A 259 -12.63 9.75 25.81
C ALA A 259 -13.70 10.38 26.69
N VAL A 260 -14.90 9.82 26.69
CA VAL A 260 -16.04 10.31 27.48
C VAL A 260 -16.56 9.20 28.37
N TYR A 261 -16.37 9.36 29.68
CA TYR A 261 -16.98 8.53 30.70
C TYR A 261 -18.41 9.02 30.97
N THR A 262 -19.38 8.11 30.89
CA THR A 262 -20.82 8.45 30.97
C THR A 262 -21.37 8.57 32.39
N GLY A 263 -20.56 8.32 33.41
CA GLY A 263 -21.00 8.27 34.80
C GLY A 263 -21.62 6.93 35.18
N ASP A 264 -21.84 6.73 36.48
CA ASP A 264 -22.56 5.59 37.03
C ASP A 264 -23.51 6.06 38.15
N ASP A 265 -24.09 5.15 38.94
CA ASP A 265 -25.01 5.50 40.03
C ASP A 265 -24.37 6.39 41.11
N LYS A 266 -23.04 6.35 41.25
CA LYS A 266 -22.28 7.03 42.31
C LYS A 266 -21.38 8.14 41.79
N HIS A 267 -21.12 8.18 40.49
CA HIS A 267 -20.10 9.04 39.88
C HIS A 267 -20.64 9.87 38.72
N ASN A 268 -20.25 11.13 38.65
CA ASN A 268 -20.60 12.02 37.54
C ASN A 268 -19.77 11.71 36.29
N PRO A 269 -20.31 12.01 35.09
CA PRO A 269 -19.58 11.93 33.82
C PRO A 269 -18.31 12.79 33.81
N SER A 270 -17.31 12.41 33.03
CA SER A 270 -16.11 13.21 32.77
C SER A 270 -15.53 12.86 31.40
N GLY A 271 -14.52 13.61 30.95
CA GLY A 271 -13.86 13.32 29.67
C GLY A 271 -12.46 13.88 29.58
N ASP A 272 -11.74 13.41 28.57
CA ASP A 272 -10.39 13.86 28.21
C ASP A 272 -10.20 13.86 26.70
N ASN A 273 -9.34 14.74 26.21
CA ASN A 273 -9.04 14.88 24.80
C ASN A 273 -7.53 14.87 24.58
N LYS A 274 -7.07 14.10 23.60
CA LYS A 274 -5.65 14.00 23.23
C LYS A 274 -5.47 14.21 21.74
N SER A 275 -4.47 14.99 21.37
CA SER A 275 -4.04 15.11 19.97
C SER A 275 -3.28 13.84 19.56
N HIS A 276 -3.57 13.36 18.36
CA HIS A 276 -2.98 12.18 17.74
C HIS A 276 -2.52 12.53 16.33
N THR A 277 -1.29 12.19 15.97
CA THR A 277 -0.76 12.46 14.63
C THR A 277 -0.97 11.24 13.75
N VAL A 278 -1.64 11.44 12.61
CA VAL A 278 -1.79 10.46 11.53
C VAL A 278 -0.83 10.85 10.41
N GLU A 279 -0.11 9.88 9.87
CA GLU A 279 0.79 10.02 8.72
C GLU A 279 0.21 9.28 7.52
N LYS A 280 0.54 9.73 6.31
CA LYS A 280 0.23 8.96 5.09
C LYS A 280 0.91 7.59 5.16
N ALA A 281 0.27 6.56 4.63
CA ALA A 281 0.86 5.24 4.51
C ALA A 281 2.09 5.29 3.59
N ALA A 282 3.23 4.80 4.06
CA ALA A 282 4.41 4.70 3.22
C ALA A 282 4.21 3.61 2.15
N THR A 283 4.86 3.79 1.00
CA THR A 283 4.82 2.85 -0.13
C THR A 283 6.23 2.52 -0.59
N GLU A 284 6.38 1.38 -1.24
CA GLU A 284 7.60 0.98 -1.92
C GLU A 284 7.30 0.32 -3.26
N ILE A 285 8.26 0.39 -4.17
CA ILE A 285 8.23 -0.39 -5.40
C ILE A 285 8.73 -1.79 -5.05
N ASP A 286 7.80 -2.74 -4.88
CA ASP A 286 8.07 -4.13 -4.51
C ASP A 286 8.87 -4.84 -5.60
N GLU A 287 8.48 -4.62 -6.86
CA GLU A 287 9.11 -5.29 -7.99
C GLU A 287 9.03 -4.45 -9.28
N ILE A 288 10.11 -4.50 -10.07
CA ILE A 288 10.14 -4.05 -11.45
C ILE A 288 10.64 -5.21 -12.31
N ILE A 289 9.77 -5.76 -13.15
CA ILE A 289 10.09 -6.86 -14.06
C ILE A 289 10.25 -6.31 -15.46
N VAL A 290 11.38 -6.59 -16.10
CA VAL A 290 11.68 -6.23 -17.48
C VAL A 290 11.71 -7.50 -18.32
N THR A 291 10.98 -7.54 -19.44
CA THR A 291 10.90 -8.74 -20.28
C THR A 291 10.89 -8.36 -21.77
N PRO A 292 11.77 -8.94 -22.60
CA PRO A 292 12.82 -9.94 -22.28
C PRO A 292 14.02 -9.35 -21.52
N GLU A 293 14.81 -10.21 -20.85
CA GLU A 293 16.08 -9.89 -20.16
C GLU A 293 17.14 -10.96 -20.51
N PRO A 294 18.23 -10.63 -21.23
CA PRO A 294 18.47 -9.38 -21.94
C PRO A 294 17.46 -9.12 -23.06
N SER A 295 17.32 -7.86 -23.47
CA SER A 295 16.58 -7.51 -24.69
C SER A 295 17.52 -7.27 -25.88
N LEU A 296 16.96 -7.04 -27.07
CA LEU A 296 17.74 -6.71 -28.27
C LEU A 296 17.51 -5.24 -28.65
N VAL A 297 18.53 -4.60 -29.22
CA VAL A 297 18.41 -3.23 -29.75
C VAL A 297 17.18 -3.08 -30.67
N GLY A 298 16.40 -2.03 -30.48
CA GLY A 298 15.18 -1.73 -31.24
C GLY A 298 14.01 -2.67 -30.96
N GLY A 299 14.17 -3.69 -30.11
CA GLY A 299 13.11 -4.60 -29.71
C GLY A 299 12.12 -3.94 -28.74
N THR A 300 10.87 -4.38 -28.78
CA THR A 300 9.86 -3.98 -27.79
C THR A 300 10.06 -4.76 -26.49
N VAL A 301 10.16 -4.04 -25.39
CA VAL A 301 10.36 -4.58 -24.04
C VAL A 301 9.17 -4.19 -23.17
N THR A 302 8.66 -5.13 -22.38
CA THR A 302 7.57 -4.87 -21.42
C THR A 302 8.17 -4.65 -20.04
N VAL A 303 7.81 -3.54 -19.40
CA VAL A 303 8.16 -3.22 -18.01
C VAL A 303 6.89 -3.35 -17.18
N SER A 304 6.93 -4.22 -16.17
CA SER A 304 5.84 -4.39 -15.19
C SER A 304 6.30 -3.90 -13.84
N VAL A 305 5.47 -3.12 -13.16
CA VAL A 305 5.77 -2.54 -11.84
C VAL A 305 4.70 -2.96 -10.85
N LYS A 306 5.13 -3.31 -9.64
CA LYS A 306 4.26 -3.58 -8.50
C LYS A 306 4.61 -2.62 -7.35
N VAL A 307 3.60 -1.93 -6.85
CA VAL A 307 3.69 -0.98 -5.74
C VAL A 307 2.88 -1.54 -4.58
N ILE A 308 3.47 -1.56 -3.40
CA ILE A 308 2.82 -2.01 -2.17
C ILE A 308 2.91 -0.92 -1.10
N SER A 309 2.01 -0.98 -0.12
CA SER A 309 2.19 -0.21 1.12
C SER A 309 3.18 -0.95 2.01
N SER A 310 4.08 -0.21 2.65
CA SER A 310 5.05 -0.76 3.61
C SER A 310 4.37 -1.24 4.90
N ASN A 311 3.16 -0.76 5.19
CA ASN A 311 2.35 -1.25 6.29
C ASN A 311 1.18 -2.12 5.76
N PRO A 312 0.87 -3.27 6.38
CA PRO A 312 -0.18 -4.18 5.87
C PRO A 312 -1.61 -3.63 5.89
N TRP A 313 -1.85 -2.55 6.62
CA TRP A 313 -3.20 -2.00 6.85
C TRP A 313 -3.51 -0.77 6.00
N GLY A 314 -2.51 -0.17 5.34
CA GLY A 314 -2.65 1.02 4.49
C GLY A 314 -3.48 0.78 3.23
N GLY A 315 -3.77 -0.49 2.92
CA GLY A 315 -4.53 -0.89 1.74
C GLY A 315 -3.65 -1.00 0.50
N THR A 316 -4.29 -1.11 -0.66
CA THR A 316 -3.60 -1.26 -1.95
C THR A 316 -3.36 0.10 -2.59
N PRO A 317 -2.12 0.46 -2.93
CA PRO A 317 -1.81 1.71 -3.61
C PRO A 317 -2.53 1.85 -4.97
N THR A 318 -3.09 3.03 -5.22
CA THR A 318 -3.69 3.46 -6.50
C THR A 318 -2.97 4.69 -7.03
N GLY A 319 -3.18 5.03 -8.30
CA GLY A 319 -2.52 6.18 -8.92
C GLY A 319 -1.67 5.75 -10.09
N THR A 320 -0.49 6.36 -10.23
CA THR A 320 0.31 6.19 -11.44
C THR A 320 1.78 5.92 -11.17
N VAL A 321 2.44 5.23 -12.09
CA VAL A 321 3.89 5.04 -12.11
C VAL A 321 4.46 5.63 -13.39
N THR A 322 5.45 6.51 -13.26
CA THR A 322 6.23 7.02 -14.38
C THR A 322 7.52 6.22 -14.48
N VAL A 323 7.78 5.65 -15.66
CA VAL A 323 9.01 4.89 -15.95
C VAL A 323 9.95 5.75 -16.80
N THR A 324 11.20 5.85 -16.39
CA THR A 324 12.28 6.56 -17.10
C THR A 324 13.50 5.66 -17.28
N GLY A 325 14.40 6.02 -18.22
CA GLY A 325 15.62 5.26 -18.54
C GLY A 325 15.58 4.55 -19.90
N GLN A 326 14.42 4.54 -20.55
CA GLN A 326 14.20 4.09 -21.94
C GLN A 326 14.44 5.20 -22.98
N ASP A 327 14.68 4.80 -24.23
CA ASP A 327 14.80 5.76 -25.35
C ASP A 327 13.43 6.15 -25.92
N GLN A 328 12.49 5.20 -25.98
CA GLN A 328 11.14 5.42 -26.50
C GLN A 328 10.11 4.57 -25.73
N GLY A 329 8.85 5.00 -25.79
CA GLY A 329 7.74 4.31 -25.12
C GLY A 329 7.55 4.74 -23.67
N CYS A 330 6.39 4.38 -23.10
CA CYS A 330 6.00 4.69 -21.72
C CYS A 330 6.12 6.17 -21.31
N ALA A 331 5.83 7.10 -22.24
CA ALA A 331 5.91 8.54 -21.96
C ALA A 331 4.78 9.06 -21.06
N ALA A 332 3.60 8.43 -21.13
CA ALA A 332 2.48 8.71 -20.24
C ALA A 332 2.61 7.86 -18.96
N PRO A 333 2.23 8.40 -17.78
CA PRO A 333 2.22 7.63 -16.55
C PRO A 333 1.31 6.39 -16.65
N VAL A 334 1.78 5.28 -16.12
CA VAL A 334 1.08 4.00 -16.09
C VAL A 334 0.10 3.99 -14.93
N THR A 335 -1.20 3.88 -15.20
CA THR A 335 -2.20 3.75 -14.15
C THR A 335 -2.12 2.38 -13.49
N LEU A 336 -2.11 2.35 -12.15
CA LEU A 336 -2.09 1.12 -11.37
C LEU A 336 -3.50 0.54 -11.22
N SER A 337 -3.62 -0.78 -11.40
CA SER A 337 -4.79 -1.57 -11.03
C SER A 337 -4.36 -2.63 -10.03
N GLY A 338 -4.92 -2.59 -8.82
CA GLY A 338 -4.53 -3.49 -7.74
C GLY A 338 -3.06 -3.37 -7.34
N GLY A 339 -2.49 -2.17 -7.39
CA GLY A 339 -1.06 -1.93 -7.11
C GLY A 339 -0.11 -2.36 -8.23
N THR A 340 -0.60 -2.79 -9.39
CA THR A 340 0.24 -3.24 -10.52
C THR A 340 -0.04 -2.46 -11.79
N GLY A 341 0.98 -2.29 -12.63
CA GLY A 341 0.86 -1.66 -13.94
C GLY A 341 1.97 -2.13 -14.89
N ASN A 342 1.77 -1.98 -16.20
CA ASN A 342 2.79 -2.27 -17.19
C ASN A 342 2.80 -1.27 -18.34
N CYS A 343 3.92 -1.19 -19.05
CA CYS A 343 4.05 -0.45 -20.29
C CYS A 343 5.12 -1.05 -21.19
N GLN A 344 5.12 -0.63 -22.46
CA GLN A 344 6.12 -1.03 -23.45
C GLN A 344 7.14 0.09 -23.69
N VAL A 345 8.40 -0.31 -23.78
CA VAL A 345 9.56 0.56 -24.03
C VAL A 345 10.47 -0.03 -25.11
N ILE A 346 11.33 0.81 -25.67
CA ILE A 346 12.34 0.43 -26.66
C ILE A 346 13.69 1.05 -26.26
N PHE A 347 14.76 0.28 -26.45
CA PHE A 347 16.15 0.72 -26.29
C PHE A 347 16.86 0.69 -27.63
N ASN A 348 17.50 1.80 -28.01
CA ASN A 348 18.15 2.00 -29.31
C ASN A 348 19.66 1.78 -29.29
N SER A 349 20.21 1.38 -28.14
CA SER A 349 21.64 1.09 -27.98
C SER A 349 21.86 -0.08 -27.03
N ALA A 350 22.86 -0.90 -27.33
CA ALA A 350 23.27 -2.02 -26.49
C ALA A 350 23.95 -1.55 -25.19
N GLY A 351 24.12 -2.50 -24.26
CA GLY A 351 24.75 -2.31 -22.96
C GLY A 351 23.74 -2.21 -21.80
N GLY A 352 24.28 -1.94 -20.60
CA GLY A 352 23.48 -1.81 -19.39
C GLY A 352 22.61 -0.55 -19.40
N LYS A 353 21.34 -0.73 -19.04
CA LYS A 353 20.32 0.31 -18.86
C LYS A 353 19.86 0.30 -17.42
N THR A 354 19.47 1.46 -16.91
CA THR A 354 18.85 1.57 -15.58
C THR A 354 17.49 2.21 -15.76
N LEU A 355 16.44 1.44 -15.48
CA LEU A 355 15.08 1.94 -15.44
C LEU A 355 14.76 2.44 -14.04
N THR A 356 14.04 3.56 -13.97
CA THR A 356 13.54 4.14 -12.72
C THR A 356 12.03 4.20 -12.78
N ALA A 357 11.37 3.56 -11.82
CA ALA A 357 9.93 3.65 -11.63
C ALA A 357 9.64 4.63 -10.49
N THR A 358 8.84 5.65 -10.75
CA THR A 358 8.44 6.66 -9.75
C THR A 358 6.93 6.61 -9.58
N TYR A 359 6.47 6.20 -8.41
CA TYR A 359 5.06 6.13 -8.04
C TYR A 359 4.55 7.50 -7.54
N THR A 360 3.47 7.96 -8.15
CA THR A 360 2.73 9.16 -7.77
C THR A 360 1.31 8.75 -7.36
N PRO A 361 0.95 8.92 -6.08
CA PRO A 361 -0.39 8.56 -5.59
C PRO A 361 -1.45 9.51 -6.14
N ASP A 362 -2.66 9.00 -6.39
CA ASP A 362 -3.84 9.77 -6.79
C ASP A 362 -4.71 10.19 -5.59
N THR A 363 -4.43 9.65 -4.42
CA THR A 363 -5.10 9.95 -3.16
C THR A 363 -4.09 10.49 -2.12
N PRO A 364 -4.55 11.27 -1.14
CA PRO A 364 -3.68 11.76 -0.07
C PRO A 364 -3.35 10.69 0.98
N LEU A 365 -3.74 9.42 0.77
CA LEU A 365 -3.56 8.33 1.73
C LEU A 365 -2.14 7.76 1.72
N PHE A 366 -1.40 7.92 0.62
CA PHE A 366 -0.10 7.32 0.40
C PHE A 366 1.00 8.35 0.16
N ASN A 367 2.22 8.01 0.58
CA ASN A 367 3.43 8.70 0.13
C ASN A 367 3.89 8.17 -1.23
N GLY A 368 4.48 9.03 -2.06
CA GLY A 368 5.15 8.60 -3.29
C GLY A 368 6.40 7.78 -2.98
N SER A 369 6.81 6.94 -3.93
CA SER A 369 7.99 6.09 -3.80
C SER A 369 8.71 5.92 -5.12
N GLN A 370 9.97 5.46 -5.07
CA GLN A 370 10.79 5.26 -6.25
C GLN A 370 11.61 3.97 -6.11
N GLY A 371 11.79 3.27 -7.22
CA GLY A 371 12.63 2.09 -7.32
C GLY A 371 13.39 2.08 -8.65
N THR A 372 14.50 1.35 -8.70
CA THR A 372 15.31 1.20 -9.91
C THR A 372 15.59 -0.26 -10.21
N VAL A 373 15.76 -0.58 -11.49
CA VAL A 373 16.19 -1.90 -11.96
C VAL A 373 17.20 -1.75 -13.08
N ASN A 374 18.20 -2.63 -13.09
CA ASN A 374 19.15 -2.71 -14.20
C ASN A 374 18.63 -3.70 -15.25
N HIS A 375 18.87 -3.38 -16.51
CA HIS A 375 18.44 -4.17 -17.67
C HIS A 375 19.58 -4.24 -18.69
N SER A 376 19.87 -5.41 -19.24
CA SER A 376 20.85 -5.57 -20.32
C SER A 376 20.20 -5.54 -21.70
N VAL A 377 20.81 -4.81 -22.64
CA VAL A 377 20.41 -4.80 -24.05
C VAL A 377 21.56 -5.35 -24.88
N ASP A 378 21.32 -6.44 -25.58
CA ASP A 378 22.28 -7.11 -26.44
C ASP A 378 22.19 -6.60 -27.89
N LEU A 379 23.30 -6.75 -28.60
CA LEU A 379 23.36 -6.53 -30.04
C LEU A 379 22.53 -7.59 -30.77
N ARG A 380 22.07 -7.25 -31.98
CA ARG A 380 21.19 -8.11 -32.78
C ARG A 380 22.02 -9.14 -33.54
N PRO A 381 21.71 -10.45 -33.42
CA PRO A 381 22.54 -11.48 -34.02
C PRO A 381 22.52 -11.41 -35.55
N THR A 382 23.69 -11.61 -36.16
CA THR A 382 23.84 -11.65 -37.63
C THR A 382 24.31 -13.01 -38.13
N SER A 383 24.11 -13.25 -39.43
CA SER A 383 24.70 -14.39 -40.14
C SER A 383 25.45 -13.90 -41.37
N THR A 384 26.71 -14.31 -41.49
CA THR A 384 27.57 -14.01 -42.65
C THR A 384 27.71 -15.24 -43.53
N THR A 385 27.41 -15.10 -44.83
CA THR A 385 27.49 -16.17 -45.82
C THR A 385 28.36 -15.75 -47.00
N ILE A 386 29.29 -16.62 -47.42
CA ILE A 386 30.04 -16.43 -48.67
C ILE A 386 29.21 -17.02 -49.82
N ASN A 387 28.60 -16.16 -50.63
CA ASN A 387 27.71 -16.58 -51.71
C ASN A 387 28.48 -17.25 -52.84
N THR A 388 29.48 -16.56 -53.38
CA THR A 388 30.23 -16.99 -54.56
C THR A 388 31.71 -16.70 -54.40
N VAL A 389 32.52 -17.55 -55.03
CA VAL A 389 33.96 -17.34 -55.23
C VAL A 389 34.21 -17.55 -56.71
N ALA A 390 34.54 -16.50 -57.46
CA ALA A 390 34.68 -16.59 -58.91
C ALA A 390 36.12 -16.25 -59.35
N PRO A 391 36.76 -17.09 -60.19
CA PRO A 391 36.31 -18.42 -60.61
C PRO A 391 36.37 -19.43 -59.44
N ASP A 392 35.49 -20.44 -59.43
CA ASP A 392 35.42 -21.45 -58.35
C ASP A 392 36.68 -22.33 -58.26
N SER A 393 37.48 -22.35 -59.34
CA SER A 393 38.68 -23.17 -59.49
C SER A 393 39.80 -22.37 -60.16
N PRO A 394 40.35 -21.34 -59.48
CA PRO A 394 41.32 -20.40 -60.04
C PRO A 394 42.70 -21.08 -60.26
N PRO A 395 43.36 -20.88 -61.41
CA PRO A 395 44.78 -21.22 -61.54
C PRO A 395 45.64 -20.47 -60.51
N PRO A 396 46.81 -21.02 -60.12
CA PRO A 396 47.74 -20.34 -59.22
C PRO A 396 48.10 -18.93 -59.71
N GLY A 397 48.10 -17.95 -58.79
CA GLY A 397 48.41 -16.56 -59.09
C GLY A 397 47.27 -15.72 -59.68
N THR A 398 46.08 -16.29 -59.90
CA THR A 398 44.90 -15.53 -60.35
C THR A 398 44.08 -14.98 -59.20
N ALA A 399 43.51 -13.79 -59.39
CA ALA A 399 42.62 -13.17 -58.42
C ALA A 399 41.25 -13.83 -58.45
N ILE A 400 40.70 -14.09 -57.28
CA ILE A 400 39.30 -14.48 -57.07
C ILE A 400 38.48 -13.26 -56.68
N THR A 401 37.22 -13.25 -57.07
CA THR A 401 36.19 -12.35 -56.56
C THR A 401 35.36 -13.11 -55.54
N VAL A 402 35.32 -12.64 -54.30
CA VAL A 402 34.51 -13.19 -53.20
C VAL A 402 33.31 -12.29 -52.99
N SER A 403 32.11 -12.85 -53.05
CA SER A 403 30.87 -12.13 -52.73
C SER A 403 30.27 -12.67 -51.43
N VAL A 404 29.88 -11.76 -50.54
CA VAL A 404 29.35 -12.05 -49.21
C VAL A 404 27.99 -11.40 -49.01
N THR A 405 27.12 -12.06 -48.26
CA THR A 405 25.90 -11.47 -47.69
C THR A 405 25.95 -11.59 -46.17
N VAL A 406 25.64 -10.49 -45.48
CA VAL A 406 25.39 -10.44 -44.04
C VAL A 406 23.92 -10.12 -43.84
N VAL A 407 23.22 -10.98 -43.11
CA VAL A 407 21.81 -10.80 -42.76
C VAL A 407 21.65 -10.61 -41.26
N ASP A 408 20.73 -9.73 -40.89
CA ASP A 408 20.19 -9.69 -39.54
C ASP A 408 19.16 -10.83 -39.35
N LEU A 409 19.29 -11.57 -38.26
CA LEU A 409 18.45 -12.73 -37.96
C LEU A 409 17.12 -12.36 -37.27
N ILE A 410 16.93 -11.11 -36.86
CA ILE A 410 15.71 -10.67 -36.15
C ILE A 410 14.71 -10.02 -37.12
N SER A 411 15.17 -9.11 -37.99
CA SER A 411 14.30 -8.48 -38.98
C SER A 411 15.06 -8.00 -40.22
N ALA A 412 14.60 -8.36 -41.41
CA ALA A 412 15.21 -7.88 -42.65
C ALA A 412 15.15 -6.34 -42.87
N SER A 413 14.49 -5.58 -41.98
CA SER A 413 14.35 -4.12 -42.08
C SER A 413 15.60 -3.34 -41.65
N THR A 414 16.45 -3.91 -40.82
CA THR A 414 17.69 -3.30 -40.36
C THR A 414 18.85 -3.90 -41.15
N ILE A 415 19.57 -3.05 -41.88
CA ILE A 415 20.65 -3.48 -42.78
C ILE A 415 21.97 -3.45 -42.01
N PRO A 416 22.70 -4.58 -41.89
CA PRO A 416 24.01 -4.61 -41.24
C PRO A 416 25.01 -3.69 -41.96
N THR A 417 25.65 -2.77 -41.22
CA THR A 417 26.76 -1.95 -41.73
C THR A 417 28.06 -2.29 -41.01
N GLY A 418 29.20 -2.08 -41.67
CA GLY A 418 30.49 -2.43 -41.08
C GLY A 418 31.48 -2.89 -42.12
N THR A 419 32.33 -3.85 -41.74
CA THR A 419 33.34 -4.41 -42.63
C THR A 419 33.34 -5.93 -42.54
N VAL A 420 33.45 -6.61 -43.68
CA VAL A 420 33.79 -8.03 -43.73
C VAL A 420 35.25 -8.16 -44.12
N VAL A 421 36.03 -8.87 -43.31
CA VAL A 421 37.41 -9.24 -43.62
C VAL A 421 37.41 -10.69 -44.10
N VAL A 422 37.89 -10.92 -45.32
CA VAL A 422 38.09 -12.27 -45.84
C VAL A 422 39.53 -12.68 -45.56
N SER A 423 39.71 -13.81 -44.89
CA SER A 423 41.00 -14.35 -44.46
C SER A 423 41.13 -15.85 -44.76
N SER A 424 42.34 -16.38 -44.58
CA SER A 424 42.63 -17.81 -44.50
C SER A 424 43.50 -18.10 -43.27
N GLY A 425 43.66 -19.36 -42.89
CA GLY A 425 44.41 -19.74 -41.69
C GLY A 425 45.86 -19.22 -41.63
N ASP A 426 46.46 -18.94 -42.80
CA ASP A 426 47.81 -18.42 -43.01
C ASP A 426 47.87 -16.94 -43.44
N VAL A 427 46.75 -16.36 -43.89
CA VAL A 427 46.68 -14.98 -44.38
C VAL A 427 45.60 -14.20 -43.64
N ALA A 428 46.03 -13.25 -42.81
CA ALA A 428 45.15 -12.45 -41.97
C ALA A 428 44.11 -11.63 -42.77
N THR A 429 44.50 -11.12 -43.94
CA THR A 429 43.62 -10.33 -44.81
C THR A 429 43.91 -10.63 -46.27
N ILE A 430 42.97 -11.28 -46.95
CA ILE A 430 42.98 -11.49 -48.41
C ILE A 430 42.35 -10.26 -49.08
N CYS A 431 41.17 -9.86 -48.62
CA CYS A 431 40.52 -8.63 -49.04
C CYS A 431 39.48 -8.17 -48.01
N THR A 432 39.02 -6.92 -48.14
CA THR A 432 38.04 -6.30 -47.25
C THR A 432 36.82 -5.83 -48.03
N ILE A 433 35.63 -5.99 -47.44
CA ILE A 433 34.35 -5.59 -48.03
C ILE A 433 33.69 -4.58 -47.08
N PRO A 434 33.65 -3.29 -47.43
CA PRO A 434 32.87 -2.32 -46.68
C PRO A 434 31.37 -2.53 -46.95
N LEU A 435 30.58 -2.64 -45.89
CA LEU A 435 29.12 -2.72 -45.95
C LEU A 435 28.52 -1.39 -45.49
N SER A 436 27.61 -0.87 -46.29
CA SER A 436 26.83 0.34 -46.00
C SER A 436 25.34 0.07 -46.16
N ALA A 437 24.49 0.98 -45.67
CA ALA A 437 23.05 0.85 -45.85
C ALA A 437 22.64 0.70 -47.34
N ALA A 438 23.37 1.36 -48.26
CA ALA A 438 23.13 1.24 -49.70
C ALA A 438 23.48 -0.13 -50.28
N SER A 439 24.36 -0.88 -49.61
CA SER A 439 24.81 -2.21 -50.06
C SER A 439 23.84 -3.35 -49.71
N GLY A 440 22.80 -3.07 -48.90
CA GLY A 440 21.80 -4.06 -48.50
C GLY A 440 22.38 -5.26 -47.76
N GLY A 441 23.51 -5.09 -47.05
CA GLY A 441 24.22 -6.17 -46.37
C GLY A 441 25.01 -7.08 -47.32
N THR A 442 25.19 -6.70 -48.59
CA THR A 442 25.92 -7.49 -49.58
C THR A 442 27.13 -6.74 -50.11
N GLY A 443 28.19 -7.45 -50.48
CA GLY A 443 29.34 -6.83 -51.12
C GLY A 443 30.32 -7.85 -51.67
N SER A 444 31.32 -7.37 -52.39
CA SER A 444 32.34 -8.23 -52.99
C SER A 444 33.72 -7.59 -52.92
N CYS A 445 34.75 -8.42 -52.83
CA CYS A 445 36.15 -8.00 -52.96
C CYS A 445 36.96 -8.98 -53.79
N THR A 446 38.08 -8.49 -54.33
CA THR A 446 39.02 -9.31 -55.11
C THR A 446 40.30 -9.56 -54.32
N GLY A 447 40.83 -10.78 -54.37
CA GLY A 447 42.09 -11.12 -53.72
C GLY A 447 42.73 -12.39 -54.30
N ASN A 448 44.01 -12.63 -53.98
CA ASN A 448 44.74 -13.80 -54.45
C ASN A 448 44.79 -14.87 -53.37
N ILE A 449 44.52 -16.12 -53.76
CA ILE A 449 44.52 -17.26 -52.83
C ILE A 449 45.62 -18.27 -53.08
N GLY A 450 46.67 -18.04 -53.87
CA GLY A 450 47.88 -18.89 -53.93
C GLY A 450 47.71 -20.40 -54.22
N ALA A 451 47.16 -21.16 -53.27
CA ALA A 451 46.80 -22.58 -53.27
C ALA A 451 45.39 -22.83 -52.69
N SER A 452 44.82 -24.04 -52.88
CA SER A 452 43.53 -24.47 -52.29
C SER A 452 43.44 -24.17 -50.78
N ARG A 453 42.35 -23.54 -50.33
CA ARG A 453 42.19 -23.11 -48.93
C ARG A 453 40.74 -22.89 -48.51
N THR A 454 40.48 -22.94 -47.21
CA THR A 454 39.20 -22.49 -46.63
C THR A 454 39.25 -21.02 -46.32
N LEU A 455 38.36 -20.25 -46.95
CA LEU A 455 38.16 -18.84 -46.68
C LEU A 455 37.25 -18.66 -45.46
N THR A 456 37.57 -17.69 -44.62
CA THR A 456 36.70 -17.22 -43.54
C THR A 456 36.36 -15.76 -43.81
N ALA A 457 35.06 -15.46 -43.89
CA ALA A 457 34.55 -14.09 -43.96
C ALA A 457 34.06 -13.70 -42.58
N THR A 458 34.79 -12.80 -41.91
CA THR A 458 34.44 -12.30 -40.57
C THR A 458 33.85 -10.90 -40.68
N TYR A 459 32.61 -10.75 -40.27
CA TYR A 459 31.90 -9.47 -40.20
C TYR A 459 32.14 -8.79 -38.86
N THR A 460 32.57 -7.53 -38.93
CA THR A 460 32.69 -6.62 -37.79
C THR A 460 31.74 -5.43 -37.99
N PRO A 461 30.70 -5.29 -37.15
CA PRO A 461 29.72 -4.21 -37.23
C PRO A 461 30.31 -2.85 -36.82
N ASN A 462 29.71 -1.76 -37.31
CA ASN A 462 30.05 -0.38 -36.91
C ASN A 462 28.83 0.49 -36.57
N ASP A 463 27.64 -0.10 -36.48
CA ASP A 463 26.38 0.61 -36.23
C ASP A 463 25.95 0.60 -34.76
N GLY A 464 26.56 -0.24 -33.92
CA GLY A 464 26.13 -0.43 -32.52
C GLY A 464 24.77 -1.14 -32.39
N ILE A 465 24.28 -1.74 -33.48
CA ILE A 465 23.00 -2.44 -33.55
C ILE A 465 23.21 -3.95 -33.70
N HIS A 466 24.15 -4.35 -34.56
CA HIS A 466 24.37 -5.74 -34.92
C HIS A 466 25.57 -6.36 -34.21
N ASP A 467 25.52 -7.68 -34.00
CA ASP A 467 26.63 -8.48 -33.49
C ASP A 467 27.52 -8.98 -34.64
N SER A 468 28.78 -9.28 -34.32
CA SER A 468 29.73 -9.91 -35.24
C SER A 468 29.30 -11.32 -35.63
N SER A 469 29.68 -11.75 -36.84
CA SER A 469 29.45 -13.12 -37.29
C SER A 469 30.52 -13.54 -38.28
N ALA A 470 30.61 -14.84 -38.56
CA ALA A 470 31.54 -15.36 -39.55
C ALA A 470 30.93 -16.48 -40.38
N GLY A 471 31.37 -16.59 -41.64
CA GLY A 471 31.03 -17.68 -42.55
C GLY A 471 32.28 -18.24 -43.20
N THR A 472 32.25 -19.51 -43.61
CA THR A 472 33.39 -20.15 -44.28
C THR A 472 33.00 -20.77 -45.61
N LYS A 473 33.96 -20.84 -46.54
CA LYS A 473 33.81 -21.54 -47.83
C LYS A 473 35.16 -22.05 -48.30
N THR A 474 35.23 -23.34 -48.65
CA THR A 474 36.45 -23.95 -49.19
C THR A 474 36.55 -23.69 -50.69
N VAL A 475 37.73 -23.25 -51.12
CA VAL A 475 38.08 -23.04 -52.52
C VAL A 475 39.16 -24.04 -52.89
N ASN A 476 38.85 -24.90 -53.86
CA ASN A 476 39.79 -25.88 -54.37
C ASN A 476 40.35 -25.38 -55.70
N GLN A 477 41.68 -25.42 -55.85
CA GLN A 477 42.31 -25.29 -57.15
C GLN A 477 42.13 -26.57 -57.96
N PRO A 478 42.06 -26.48 -59.30
CA PRO A 478 41.93 -27.65 -60.13
C PRO A 478 43.22 -28.46 -60.07
N ARG A 479 43.10 -29.78 -59.95
CA ARG A 479 44.23 -30.70 -60.09
C ARG A 479 44.81 -30.53 -61.49
N VAL A 480 46.11 -30.28 -61.62
CA VAL A 480 46.79 -30.24 -62.92
C VAL A 480 46.89 -31.67 -63.45
N GLU A 481 46.15 -31.97 -64.52
CA GLU A 481 46.21 -33.27 -65.19
C GLU A 481 47.54 -33.48 -65.92
N GLY A 482 48.01 -34.72 -65.97
CA GLY A 482 49.26 -35.07 -66.66
C GLY A 482 50.53 -34.63 -65.95
N CYS A 483 50.47 -34.21 -64.69
CA CYS A 483 51.67 -33.87 -63.92
C CYS A 483 52.45 -35.13 -63.53
N ASN A 484 53.50 -35.43 -64.30
CA ASN A 484 54.37 -36.59 -64.12
C ASN A 484 55.77 -36.29 -64.70
N THR A 485 56.73 -37.18 -64.47
CA THR A 485 58.11 -37.06 -64.94
C THR A 485 58.27 -37.24 -66.46
N THR A 486 57.20 -37.52 -67.20
CA THR A 486 57.20 -37.56 -68.68
C THR A 486 56.93 -36.17 -69.25
N ASN A 487 56.05 -35.40 -68.62
CA ASN A 487 55.70 -34.04 -69.05
C ASN A 487 56.58 -32.97 -68.42
N ILE A 488 57.23 -33.29 -67.30
CA ILE A 488 58.16 -32.39 -66.62
C ILE A 488 59.50 -33.11 -66.52
N THR A 489 60.43 -32.68 -67.37
CA THR A 489 61.75 -33.30 -67.48
C THR A 489 62.84 -32.31 -67.11
N VAL A 490 63.95 -32.81 -66.57
CA VAL A 490 65.16 -32.05 -66.32
C VAL A 490 66.27 -32.47 -67.28
N GLY A 491 67.07 -31.52 -67.76
CA GLY A 491 68.27 -31.79 -68.53
C GLY A 491 69.46 -32.16 -67.64
N LEU A 492 70.62 -32.40 -68.25
CA LEU A 492 71.88 -32.60 -67.53
C LEU A 492 72.24 -31.32 -66.75
N MET A 493 73.02 -31.49 -65.68
CA MET A 493 73.65 -30.34 -65.03
C MET A 493 74.79 -29.83 -65.91
N GLU A 494 74.82 -28.53 -66.15
CA GLU A 494 75.82 -27.90 -66.99
C GLU A 494 76.59 -26.86 -66.18
N GLN A 495 77.83 -26.61 -66.60
CA GLN A 495 78.63 -25.49 -66.14
C GLN A 495 78.55 -24.37 -67.17
N THR A 496 77.68 -23.39 -66.95
CA THR A 496 77.51 -22.25 -67.88
C THR A 496 77.97 -20.96 -67.22
N GLY A 497 79.02 -20.32 -67.75
CA GLY A 497 79.49 -19.01 -67.26
C GLY A 497 79.96 -19.00 -65.80
N GLY A 498 80.42 -20.14 -65.27
CA GLY A 498 80.88 -20.29 -63.88
C GLY A 498 79.80 -20.58 -62.85
N ALA A 499 78.56 -20.79 -63.28
CA ALA A 499 77.44 -21.21 -62.45
C ALA A 499 77.08 -22.69 -62.71
N LEU A 500 76.46 -23.33 -61.72
CA LEU A 500 75.81 -24.62 -61.88
C LEU A 500 74.40 -24.38 -62.44
N THR A 501 74.10 -24.93 -63.62
CA THR A 501 72.82 -24.75 -64.29
C THR A 501 72.14 -26.09 -64.55
N MET A 502 70.81 -26.08 -64.62
CA MET A 502 70.00 -27.22 -65.03
C MET A 502 68.79 -26.72 -65.81
N THR A 503 68.52 -27.32 -66.97
CA THR A 503 67.32 -27.01 -67.74
C THR A 503 66.12 -27.80 -67.22
N ILE A 504 64.96 -27.17 -67.17
CA ILE A 504 63.69 -27.75 -66.76
C ILE A 504 62.70 -27.51 -67.91
N SER A 505 62.16 -28.59 -68.47
CA SER A 505 61.14 -28.54 -69.52
C SER A 505 59.79 -28.89 -68.91
N ASN A 506 58.84 -27.97 -68.99
CA ASN A 506 57.45 -28.15 -68.57
C ASN A 506 56.55 -28.11 -69.81
N SER A 507 56.08 -29.28 -70.25
CA SER A 507 55.18 -29.39 -71.41
C SER A 507 53.72 -29.04 -71.08
N LEU A 508 53.41 -28.78 -69.81
CA LEU A 508 52.07 -28.39 -69.38
C LEU A 508 51.82 -26.91 -69.70
N SER A 509 50.56 -26.55 -69.94
CA SER A 509 50.12 -25.16 -70.17
C SER A 509 50.07 -24.33 -68.88
N THR A 510 50.24 -24.97 -67.72
CA THR A 510 50.13 -24.34 -66.39
C THR A 510 51.51 -24.20 -65.76
N ALA A 511 51.76 -23.06 -65.11
CA ALA A 511 52.98 -22.85 -64.36
C ALA A 511 52.96 -23.67 -63.05
N LEU A 512 54.10 -24.25 -62.68
CA LEU A 512 54.19 -25.20 -61.56
C LEU A 512 54.92 -24.55 -60.39
N GLN A 513 54.25 -24.42 -59.25
CA GLN A 513 54.84 -23.88 -58.03
C GLN A 513 55.86 -24.85 -57.42
N ILE A 514 57.03 -24.30 -57.11
CA ILE A 514 58.10 -24.98 -56.39
C ILE A 514 57.81 -24.93 -54.88
N SER A 515 57.83 -26.09 -54.23
CA SER A 515 57.82 -26.22 -52.77
C SER A 515 59.19 -25.86 -52.20
N ASN A 516 60.23 -26.55 -52.67
CA ASN A 516 61.61 -26.35 -52.26
C ASN A 516 62.58 -26.89 -53.32
N VAL A 517 63.80 -26.40 -53.28
CA VAL A 517 64.91 -26.83 -54.14
C VAL A 517 66.09 -27.22 -53.27
N THR A 518 66.55 -28.46 -53.36
CA THR A 518 67.77 -28.92 -52.70
C THR A 518 68.89 -28.99 -53.73
N VAL A 519 70.01 -28.35 -53.45
CA VAL A 519 71.22 -28.39 -54.28
C VAL A 519 72.37 -28.96 -53.47
N GLN A 520 73.11 -29.88 -54.08
CA GLN A 520 74.36 -30.44 -53.58
C GLN A 520 75.46 -30.12 -54.57
N TRP A 521 76.60 -29.61 -54.07
CA TRP A 521 77.72 -29.19 -54.91
C TRP A 521 79.08 -29.52 -54.27
N ASN A 522 80.11 -29.64 -55.09
CA ASN A 522 81.51 -29.76 -54.68
C ASN A 522 82.01 -28.45 -54.02
N HIS A 523 81.67 -28.27 -52.76
CA HIS A 523 81.86 -27.02 -52.02
C HIS A 523 83.31 -26.73 -51.62
N ASP A 524 84.21 -27.72 -51.62
CA ASP A 524 85.59 -27.61 -51.12
C ASP A 524 86.64 -27.70 -52.24
N LYS A 525 86.31 -28.32 -53.37
CA LYS A 525 87.19 -28.45 -54.54
C LYS A 525 86.55 -28.03 -55.85
N GLY A 526 85.35 -27.45 -55.82
CA GLY A 526 84.61 -27.07 -57.02
C GLY A 526 85.21 -25.90 -57.79
N HIS A 527 86.23 -25.24 -57.23
CA HIS A 527 87.04 -24.21 -57.90
C HIS A 527 88.50 -24.68 -58.08
N GLN A 528 89.11 -24.47 -59.25
CA GLN A 528 90.47 -24.94 -59.56
C GLN A 528 91.51 -23.82 -59.64
N THR A 529 91.13 -22.57 -59.86
CA THR A 529 92.09 -21.45 -59.87
C THR A 529 92.31 -20.85 -58.48
N GLY A 530 93.39 -20.10 -58.24
CA GLY A 530 93.65 -19.46 -56.94
C GLY A 530 94.09 -20.41 -55.80
N SER A 531 94.23 -19.87 -54.58
CA SER A 531 94.54 -20.63 -53.36
C SER A 531 93.31 -21.10 -52.61
N ASP A 532 92.21 -20.37 -52.74
CA ASP A 532 90.90 -20.76 -52.22
C ASP A 532 90.23 -21.69 -53.24
N LYS A 533 89.70 -22.81 -52.75
CA LYS A 533 89.02 -23.84 -53.56
C LYS A 533 87.54 -23.97 -53.19
N THR A 534 87.11 -23.18 -52.21
CA THR A 534 85.76 -23.26 -51.68
C THR A 534 84.74 -22.64 -52.61
N LEU A 535 83.50 -23.12 -52.55
CA LEU A 535 82.35 -22.56 -53.23
C LEU A 535 81.20 -22.35 -52.24
N ILE A 536 80.87 -21.08 -52.03
CA ILE A 536 79.74 -20.60 -51.25
C ILE A 536 78.61 -20.24 -52.22
N LEU A 537 77.44 -20.83 -52.01
CA LEU A 537 76.24 -20.55 -52.80
C LEU A 537 75.69 -19.17 -52.45
N GLN A 538 75.58 -18.30 -53.46
CA GLN A 538 75.19 -16.90 -53.27
C GLN A 538 73.78 -16.55 -53.76
N SER A 539 73.32 -17.21 -54.82
CA SER A 539 71.96 -17.01 -55.30
C SER A 539 71.45 -18.20 -56.09
N ALA A 540 70.14 -18.35 -56.10
CA ALA A 540 69.41 -19.26 -56.97
C ALA A 540 68.33 -18.48 -57.71
N ARG A 541 68.22 -18.72 -59.01
CA ARG A 541 67.26 -18.04 -59.88
C ARG A 541 66.62 -18.97 -60.90
N LEU A 542 65.36 -18.72 -61.19
CA LEU A 542 64.59 -19.35 -62.25
C LEU A 542 63.80 -18.23 -62.95
N GLY A 543 64.39 -17.67 -64.01
CA GLY A 543 63.99 -16.35 -64.52
C GLY A 543 64.43 -15.23 -63.57
N SER A 544 63.66 -14.99 -62.50
CA SER A 544 64.01 -14.07 -61.41
C SER A 544 64.76 -14.78 -60.26
N VAL A 545 65.50 -13.99 -59.47
CA VAL A 545 66.20 -14.50 -58.27
C VAL A 545 65.16 -14.77 -57.19
N PHE A 546 65.03 -16.03 -56.77
CA PHE A 546 64.09 -16.44 -55.72
C PHE A 546 64.77 -16.67 -54.38
N TRP A 547 66.11 -16.70 -54.36
CA TRP A 547 66.89 -16.85 -53.14
C TRP A 547 68.27 -16.22 -53.28
N THR A 548 68.74 -15.58 -52.22
CA THR A 548 70.11 -15.08 -52.04
C THR A 548 70.62 -15.45 -50.65
N GLY A 549 71.93 -15.61 -50.49
CA GLY A 549 72.54 -15.96 -49.22
C GLY A 549 74.05 -16.14 -49.31
N ASN A 550 74.64 -16.74 -48.28
CA ASN A 550 76.04 -17.18 -48.28
C ASN A 550 76.09 -18.57 -47.63
N GLN A 551 75.70 -19.60 -48.37
CA GLN A 551 75.61 -20.96 -47.83
C GLN A 551 76.86 -21.76 -48.16
N ILE A 552 77.46 -22.35 -47.13
CA ILE A 552 78.56 -23.28 -47.25
C ILE A 552 77.97 -24.69 -47.45
N GLY A 553 78.50 -25.44 -48.41
CA GLY A 553 77.96 -26.76 -48.78
C GLY A 553 78.30 -27.87 -47.78
N PRO A 554 78.15 -29.14 -48.17
CA PRO A 554 77.95 -29.61 -49.55
C PRO A 554 76.49 -29.53 -50.02
N THR A 555 75.49 -29.39 -49.13
CA THR A 555 74.06 -29.44 -49.48
C THR A 555 73.27 -28.32 -48.82
N TYR A 556 72.29 -27.74 -49.55
CA TYR A 556 71.36 -26.76 -48.99
C TYR A 556 69.97 -26.87 -49.61
N THR A 557 68.93 -26.81 -48.77
CA THR A 557 67.53 -26.79 -49.20
C THR A 557 66.98 -25.37 -49.13
N ILE A 558 66.63 -24.83 -50.29
CA ILE A 558 66.03 -23.52 -50.47
C ILE A 558 64.51 -23.67 -50.44
N THR A 559 63.86 -23.01 -49.49
CA THR A 559 62.41 -22.75 -49.55
C THR A 559 62.22 -21.32 -50.04
N PRO A 560 61.62 -21.10 -51.23
CA PRO A 560 61.44 -19.75 -51.77
C PRO A 560 60.63 -18.86 -50.82
N ALA A 561 61.13 -17.66 -50.53
CA ALA A 561 60.42 -16.70 -49.68
C ALA A 561 59.17 -16.12 -50.35
N ALA A 562 59.16 -16.08 -51.69
CA ALA A 562 57.99 -15.76 -52.51
C ALA A 562 57.65 -16.96 -53.41
N PRO A 563 56.36 -17.19 -53.74
CA PRO A 563 55.95 -18.26 -54.63
C PRO A 563 56.71 -18.21 -55.95
N THR A 564 57.51 -19.24 -56.21
CA THR A 564 58.35 -19.37 -57.41
C THR A 564 57.77 -20.45 -58.30
N TYR A 565 57.63 -20.17 -59.58
CA TYR A 565 56.96 -21.05 -60.53
C TYR A 565 57.89 -21.45 -61.68
N ILE A 566 57.82 -22.72 -62.09
CA ILE A 566 58.36 -23.20 -63.35
C ILE A 566 57.33 -22.83 -64.43
N PRO A 567 57.65 -21.90 -65.36
CA PRO A 567 56.71 -21.52 -66.42
C PRO A 567 56.45 -22.68 -67.39
N SER A 568 55.44 -22.56 -68.24
CA SER A 568 55.30 -23.47 -69.39
C SER A 568 56.48 -23.26 -70.35
N GLY A 569 56.98 -24.36 -70.94
CA GLY A 569 58.12 -24.37 -71.84
C GLY A 569 59.44 -24.72 -71.13
N VAL A 570 60.55 -24.26 -71.70
CA VAL A 570 61.89 -24.53 -71.17
C VAL A 570 62.35 -23.37 -70.29
N SER A 571 62.87 -23.69 -69.12
CA SER A 571 63.42 -22.73 -68.17
C SER A 571 64.77 -23.22 -67.64
N THR A 572 65.65 -22.30 -67.25
CA THR A 572 66.97 -22.64 -66.72
C THR A 572 67.05 -22.24 -65.26
N LEU A 573 67.26 -23.23 -64.40
CA LEU A 573 67.60 -23.03 -63.00
C LEU A 573 69.10 -22.75 -62.91
N VAL A 574 69.48 -21.67 -62.24
CA VAL A 574 70.87 -21.22 -62.14
C VAL A 574 71.24 -21.01 -60.67
N PHE A 575 72.32 -21.65 -60.25
CA PHE A 575 72.96 -21.47 -58.95
C PHE A 575 74.28 -20.73 -59.14
N ASN A 576 74.37 -19.50 -58.62
CA ASN A 576 75.60 -18.72 -58.66
C ASN A 576 76.36 -18.88 -57.36
N PHE A 577 77.67 -19.05 -57.47
CA PHE A 577 78.60 -19.11 -56.35
C PHE A 577 79.45 -17.83 -56.30
N HIS A 578 80.09 -17.61 -55.15
CA HIS A 578 81.01 -16.47 -55.00
C HIS A 578 82.28 -16.55 -55.88
N GLN A 579 82.57 -17.73 -56.43
CA GLN A 579 83.68 -18.00 -57.36
C GLN A 579 83.18 -18.91 -58.49
N VAL A 580 83.99 -19.10 -59.53
CA VAL A 580 83.64 -19.91 -60.70
C VAL A 580 83.59 -21.38 -60.31
N PHE A 581 82.43 -22.03 -60.48
CA PHE A 581 82.33 -23.49 -60.45
C PHE A 581 83.00 -24.06 -61.71
N ASP A 582 84.07 -24.84 -61.56
CA ASP A 582 84.90 -25.40 -62.65
C ASP A 582 85.35 -26.86 -62.44
N ARG A 583 84.85 -27.53 -61.39
CA ARG A 583 85.18 -28.94 -61.11
C ARG A 583 84.03 -29.74 -60.54
N TRP A 584 83.69 -30.82 -61.24
CA TRP A 584 82.81 -31.88 -60.77
C TRP A 584 83.55 -32.93 -59.93
N ASP A 585 82.87 -33.51 -58.95
CA ASP A 585 83.35 -34.70 -58.22
C ASP A 585 82.35 -35.88 -58.22
N ASN A 586 81.24 -35.75 -58.96
CA ASN A 586 80.12 -36.69 -59.04
C ASN A 586 79.31 -36.80 -57.75
N THR A 587 79.46 -35.86 -56.81
CA THR A 587 78.57 -35.74 -55.65
C THR A 587 77.45 -34.72 -55.88
N GLU A 588 77.49 -33.99 -56.99
CA GLU A 588 76.53 -32.95 -57.31
C GLU A 588 75.13 -33.51 -57.58
N SER A 589 74.11 -32.84 -57.04
CA SER A 589 72.74 -33.17 -57.38
C SER A 589 71.79 -31.99 -57.16
N ILE A 590 70.70 -31.96 -57.91
CA ILE A 590 69.61 -31.01 -57.74
C ILE A 590 68.30 -31.78 -57.58
N THR A 591 67.54 -31.46 -56.55
CA THR A 591 66.20 -32.00 -56.29
C THR A 591 65.20 -30.86 -56.19
N ILE A 592 64.10 -30.91 -56.95
CA ILE A 592 63.00 -29.93 -56.87
C ILE A 592 61.73 -30.67 -56.48
N ASN A 593 61.12 -30.24 -55.39
CA ASN A 593 59.80 -30.70 -54.97
C ASN A 593 58.74 -29.66 -55.38
N LEU A 594 57.63 -30.13 -55.96
CA LEU A 594 56.53 -29.26 -56.40
C LEU A 594 55.41 -29.22 -55.37
N SER A 595 54.71 -28.09 -55.27
CA SER A 595 53.54 -27.91 -54.38
C SER A 595 52.24 -27.65 -55.15
N THR A 596 52.25 -27.82 -56.48
CA THR A 596 51.06 -27.59 -57.31
C THR A 596 50.09 -28.76 -57.15
N PRO A 597 48.78 -28.53 -56.95
CA PRO A 597 47.79 -29.60 -56.89
C PRO A 597 47.84 -30.56 -58.08
N GLY A 598 48.10 -31.84 -57.83
CA GLY A 598 48.32 -32.88 -58.84
C GLY A 598 49.79 -33.21 -59.11
N CYS A 599 50.72 -32.39 -58.62
CA CYS A 599 52.17 -32.50 -58.82
C CYS A 599 52.95 -32.79 -57.53
N GLU A 600 52.29 -32.92 -56.37
CA GLU A 600 52.94 -33.01 -55.06
C GLU A 600 53.81 -34.27 -54.91
N GLY A 601 53.55 -35.31 -55.72
CA GLY A 601 54.37 -36.52 -55.79
C GLY A 601 55.47 -36.49 -56.86
N VAL A 602 55.58 -35.42 -57.65
CA VAL A 602 56.59 -35.30 -58.71
C VAL A 602 57.85 -34.69 -58.12
N ILE A 603 58.92 -35.50 -58.09
CA ILE A 603 60.25 -35.09 -57.66
C ILE A 603 61.13 -34.99 -58.91
N LEU A 604 61.63 -33.78 -59.19
CA LEU A 604 62.60 -33.58 -60.28
C LEU A 604 64.00 -33.75 -59.71
N PHE A 605 64.71 -34.77 -60.15
CA PHE A 605 66.04 -35.11 -59.64
C PHE A 605 67.06 -35.22 -60.78
N GLN A 606 68.24 -34.65 -60.59
CA GLN A 606 69.38 -34.80 -61.49
C GLN A 606 70.67 -34.93 -60.69
N ASN A 607 71.54 -35.85 -61.12
CA ASN A 607 72.90 -36.05 -60.57
C ASN A 607 73.96 -36.33 -61.65
N GLN A 608 73.60 -36.25 -62.93
CA GLN A 608 74.52 -36.37 -64.06
C GLN A 608 74.85 -34.97 -64.59
N HIS A 609 76.09 -34.80 -65.01
CA HIS A 609 76.62 -33.59 -65.66
C HIS A 609 77.14 -33.91 -67.07
N ASP A 610 77.23 -32.90 -67.93
CA ASP A 610 77.76 -32.96 -69.30
C ASP A 610 79.22 -32.46 -69.37
#